data_AF-A0A965NVI6-F1
#
_entry.id   AF-A0A965NVI6-F1
#
_cell.length_a   1.000
_cell.length_b   1.000
_cell.length_c   1.000
_cell.angle_alpha   90.00
_cell.angle_beta   90.00
_cell.angle_gamma   90.00
#
_symmetry.space_group_name_H-M   'P 1'
#
loop_
_entity.id
_entity.type
_entity.pdbx_description
1 polymer ?
#
loop_
_entity_poly.entity_id
_entity_poly.type
_entity_poly.pdbx_seq_one_letter_code
_entity_poly.pdbx_strand_id
1 'polypeptide(L)'
;MKTCNKCQINKPLNCFSKRKNTSDGLQWWCKDCKKLDDANRLLNPKSRSAFLFNSAKLRSKKFGGVVSITPEWIEEKILKGKCDLTGLPFDLTPVENNHVNPYAPSLDRIDSKNRNYSIENTRVVLSAVNAALNEWGIETMRPIFKSLGDL
;
A
#
# COMPACT_ATOMS: atom_id res chain seq x y z
N MET A 1 3.55 8.51 34.83
CA MET A 1 4.69 8.65 33.90
C MET A 1 5.05 7.28 33.35
N LYS A 2 5.56 7.17 32.12
CA LYS A 2 6.00 5.90 31.50
C LYS A 2 7.14 6.17 30.53
N THR A 3 8.16 5.31 30.53
CA THR A 3 9.27 5.38 29.58
C THR A 3 8.91 4.67 28.28
N CYS A 4 9.08 5.37 27.15
CA CYS A 4 8.89 4.80 25.82
C CYS A 4 10.04 3.84 25.49
N ASN A 5 9.78 2.58 25.18
CA ASN A 5 10.83 1.61 24.84
C ASN A 5 11.48 1.82 23.45
N LYS A 6 11.02 2.79 22.66
CA LYS A 6 11.58 3.11 21.34
C LYS A 6 12.51 4.33 21.37
N CYS A 7 12.05 5.45 21.94
CA CYS A 7 12.88 6.65 22.09
C CYS A 7 13.55 6.81 23.47
N GLN A 8 13.25 5.92 24.43
CA GLN A 8 13.79 5.93 25.79
C GLN A 8 13.46 7.19 26.63
N ILE A 9 12.49 8.01 26.19
CA ILE A 9 12.06 9.22 26.92
C ILE A 9 10.91 8.88 27.88
N ASN A 10 10.99 9.41 29.11
CA ASN A 10 9.91 9.37 30.10
C ASN A 10 8.83 10.41 29.77
N LYS A 11 7.59 9.97 29.53
CA LYS A 11 6.47 10.81 29.08
C LYS A 11 5.22 10.61 29.96
N PRO A 12 4.28 11.58 29.98
CA PRO A 12 2.96 11.39 30.58
C PRO A 12 2.19 10.22 29.94
N LEU A 13 1.29 9.59 30.71
CA LEU A 13 0.56 8.40 30.25
C LEU A 13 -0.34 8.66 29.03
N ASN A 14 -0.83 9.89 28.86
CA ASN A 14 -1.63 10.28 27.69
C ASN A 14 -0.85 10.30 26.36
N CYS A 15 0.49 10.28 26.41
CA CYS A 15 1.35 10.13 25.24
C CYS A 15 1.41 8.70 24.71
N PHE A 16 0.71 7.75 25.34
CA PHE A 16 0.66 6.33 24.96
C PHE A 16 -0.76 5.96 24.53
N SER A 17 -0.89 5.08 23.53
CA SER A 17 -2.18 4.57 23.09
C SER A 17 -2.66 3.43 24.00
N LYS A 18 -3.98 3.25 24.12
CA LYS A 18 -4.57 2.14 24.90
C LYS A 18 -4.24 0.78 24.27
N ARG A 19 -4.00 -0.22 25.11
CA ARG A 19 -3.77 -1.62 24.71
C ARG A 19 -4.38 -2.57 25.75
N LYS A 20 -5.30 -3.44 25.32
CA LYS A 20 -6.13 -4.25 26.24
C LYS A 20 -5.38 -5.36 26.98
N ASN A 21 -4.25 -5.82 26.43
CA ASN A 21 -3.54 -7.00 26.92
C ASN A 21 -2.19 -6.62 27.56
N THR A 22 -2.12 -5.49 28.26
CA THR A 22 -0.95 -5.06 29.02
C THR A 22 -1.36 -4.70 30.44
N SER A 23 -0.44 -4.85 31.40
CA SER A 23 -0.71 -4.66 32.83
C SER A 23 -1.19 -3.25 33.18
N ASP A 24 -0.70 -2.23 32.47
CA ASP A 24 -1.05 -0.82 32.64
C ASP A 24 -2.11 -0.33 31.65
N GLY A 25 -2.60 -1.20 30.77
CA GLY A 25 -3.55 -0.85 29.71
C GLY A 25 -2.98 0.06 28.61
N LEU A 26 -1.66 0.26 28.56
CA LEU A 26 -1.00 1.18 27.63
C LEU A 26 0.01 0.47 26.72
N GLN A 27 0.23 1.06 25.55
CA GLN A 27 1.29 0.68 24.63
C GLN A 27 2.68 0.98 25.23
N TRP A 28 3.68 0.15 24.91
CA TRP A 28 5.05 0.29 25.44
C TRP A 28 5.89 1.41 24.78
N TRP A 29 5.47 1.93 23.63
CA TRP A 29 6.06 3.10 22.97
C TRP A 29 5.03 4.24 22.84
N CYS A 30 5.54 5.47 22.74
CA CYS A 30 4.70 6.66 22.64
C CYS A 30 4.05 6.81 21.24
N LYS A 31 3.02 7.67 21.18
CA LYS A 31 2.31 8.02 19.95
C LYS A 31 3.22 8.64 18.88
N ASP A 32 4.22 9.44 19.27
CA ASP A 32 5.18 10.04 18.34
C ASP A 32 6.00 8.96 17.62
N CYS A 33 6.53 8.01 18.40
CA CYS A 33 7.25 6.84 17.91
C CYS A 33 6.39 5.97 16.99
N LYS A 34 5.09 5.87 17.27
CA LYS A 34 4.13 5.19 16.40
C LYS A 34 3.92 5.92 15.08
N LYS A 35 3.77 7.25 15.11
CA LYS A 35 3.63 8.09 13.89
C LYS A 35 4.86 7.97 12.99
N LEU A 36 6.05 8.01 13.58
CA LEU A 36 7.33 7.79 12.87
C LEU A 36 7.41 6.38 12.25
N ASP A 37 7.02 5.35 13.01
CA ASP A 37 7.00 3.97 12.52
C ASP A 37 6.04 3.78 11.33
N ASP A 38 4.83 4.35 11.45
CA ASP A 38 3.83 4.29 10.40
C ASP A 38 4.30 4.98 9.12
N ALA A 39 4.90 6.16 9.24
CA ALA A 39 5.49 6.88 8.11
C ALA A 39 6.59 6.04 7.43
N ASN A 40 7.52 5.48 8.22
CA ASN A 40 8.61 4.63 7.70
C ASN A 40 8.08 3.38 6.99
N ARG A 41 7.04 2.75 7.54
CA ARG A 41 6.40 1.57 6.92
C ARG A 41 5.74 1.91 5.59
N LEU A 42 5.15 3.10 5.45
CA LEU A 42 4.55 3.55 4.19
C LEU A 42 5.59 3.81 3.12
N LEU A 43 6.73 4.39 3.50
CA LEU A 43 7.84 4.72 2.60
C LEU A 43 8.66 3.49 2.16
N ASN A 44 8.59 2.39 2.89
CA ASN A 44 9.41 1.21 2.65
C ASN A 44 8.81 0.27 1.57
N PRO A 45 9.48 0.04 0.43
CA PRO A 45 9.01 -0.85 -0.64
C PRO A 45 8.66 -2.27 -0.18
N LYS A 46 9.49 -2.87 0.69
CA LYS A 46 9.25 -4.21 1.26
C LYS A 46 7.99 -4.26 2.13
N SER A 47 7.76 -3.21 2.91
CA SER A 47 6.55 -3.11 3.73
C SER A 47 5.30 -2.94 2.85
N ARG A 48 5.42 -2.15 1.78
CA ARG A 48 4.34 -1.96 0.81
C ARG A 48 4.05 -3.23 0.01
N SER A 49 5.07 -3.95 -0.44
CA SER A 49 4.91 -5.21 -1.19
C SER A 49 4.21 -6.28 -0.35
N ALA A 50 4.61 -6.45 0.91
CA ALA A 50 3.95 -7.34 1.85
C ALA A 50 2.48 -6.97 2.10
N PHE A 51 2.17 -5.67 2.21
CA PHE A 51 0.79 -5.20 2.34
C PHE A 51 -0.07 -5.53 1.12
N LEU A 52 0.45 -5.28 -0.09
CA LEU A 52 -0.25 -5.56 -1.35
C LEU A 52 -0.48 -7.06 -1.54
N PHE A 53 0.53 -7.88 -1.26
CA PHE A 53 0.42 -9.34 -1.30
C PHE A 53 -0.66 -9.87 -0.35
N ASN A 54 -0.66 -9.40 0.90
CA ASN A 54 -1.70 -9.80 1.86
C ASN A 54 -3.10 -9.34 1.44
N SER A 55 -3.21 -8.16 0.84
CA SER A 55 -4.48 -7.66 0.29
C SER A 55 -4.99 -8.54 -0.85
N ALA A 56 -4.11 -8.98 -1.76
CA ALA A 56 -4.45 -9.94 -2.80
C ALA A 56 -4.92 -11.28 -2.21
N LYS A 57 -4.21 -11.83 -1.21
CA LYS A 57 -4.63 -13.05 -0.50
C LYS A 57 -6.01 -12.92 0.15
N LEU A 58 -6.28 -11.82 0.83
CA LEU A 58 -7.58 -11.56 1.46
C LEU A 58 -8.71 -11.49 0.42
N ARG A 59 -8.46 -10.82 -0.71
CA ARG A 59 -9.42 -10.77 -1.83
C ARG A 59 -9.65 -12.14 -2.46
N SER A 60 -8.58 -12.91 -2.69
CA SER A 60 -8.64 -14.28 -3.22
C SER A 60 -9.43 -15.21 -2.29
N LYS A 61 -9.24 -15.08 -0.96
CA LYS A 61 -10.01 -15.82 0.03
C LYS A 61 -11.49 -15.44 0.00
N LYS A 62 -11.81 -14.15 -0.19
CA LYS A 62 -13.19 -13.65 -0.18
C LYS A 62 -13.96 -13.97 -1.47
N PHE A 63 -13.29 -13.85 -2.62
CA PHE A 63 -13.94 -13.90 -3.93
C PHE A 63 -13.46 -15.08 -4.80
N GLY A 64 -12.58 -15.95 -4.30
CA GLY A 64 -11.95 -17.01 -5.10
C GLY A 64 -10.82 -16.49 -5.98
N GLY A 65 -10.08 -17.43 -6.57
CA GLY A 65 -8.85 -17.19 -7.33
C GLY A 65 -7.62 -17.80 -6.64
N VAL A 66 -6.50 -17.81 -7.36
CA VAL A 66 -5.19 -18.26 -6.88
C VAL A 66 -4.22 -17.08 -6.85
N VAL A 67 -3.39 -17.00 -5.81
CA VAL A 67 -2.29 -16.02 -5.71
C VAL A 67 -0.97 -16.77 -5.90
N SER A 68 -0.33 -16.59 -7.06
CA SER A 68 0.96 -17.22 -7.39
C SER A 68 2.13 -16.22 -7.47
N ILE A 69 1.85 -14.91 -7.55
CA ILE A 69 2.89 -13.88 -7.35
C ILE A 69 3.41 -13.89 -5.90
N THR A 70 4.62 -13.37 -5.69
CA THR A 70 5.26 -13.28 -4.36
C THR A 70 5.43 -11.82 -3.93
N PRO A 71 5.56 -11.51 -2.62
CA PRO A 71 5.89 -10.16 -2.18
C PRO A 71 7.23 -9.66 -2.75
N GLU A 72 8.20 -10.54 -3.01
CA GLU A 72 9.49 -10.20 -3.62
C GLU A 72 9.31 -9.74 -5.07
N TRP A 73 8.45 -10.41 -5.85
CA TRP A 73 8.12 -9.99 -7.21
C TRP A 73 7.45 -8.62 -7.25
N ILE A 74 6.56 -8.34 -6.28
CA ILE A 74 5.93 -7.02 -6.14
C ILE A 74 6.96 -5.97 -5.73
N GLU A 75 7.87 -6.30 -4.81
CA GLU A 75 8.95 -5.40 -4.38
C GLU A 75 9.86 -5.02 -5.54
N GLU A 76 10.28 -5.98 -6.36
CA GLU A 76 11.09 -5.73 -7.56
C GLU A 76 10.40 -4.73 -8.51
N LYS A 77 9.08 -4.90 -8.72
CA LYS A 77 8.27 -3.99 -9.52
C LYS A 77 8.19 -2.58 -8.93
N ILE A 78 8.05 -2.46 -7.61
CA ILE A 78 8.06 -1.15 -6.93
C ILE A 78 9.44 -0.49 -7.06
N LEU A 79 10.52 -1.26 -6.90
CA LEU A 79 11.90 -0.76 -6.97
C LEU A 79 12.32 -0.33 -8.38
N LYS A 80 11.73 -0.91 -9.43
CA LYS A 80 11.83 -0.36 -10.81
C LYS A 80 11.29 1.07 -10.91
N GLY A 81 10.48 1.50 -9.94
CA GLY A 81 10.14 2.89 -9.70
C GLY A 81 9.08 3.46 -10.63
N LYS A 82 8.47 2.65 -11.51
CA LYS A 82 7.52 3.12 -12.53
C LYS A 82 6.28 2.24 -12.60
N CYS A 83 5.14 2.89 -12.83
CA CYS A 83 3.86 2.25 -13.12
C CYS A 83 3.93 1.41 -14.39
N ASP A 84 3.52 0.13 -14.32
CA ASP A 84 3.54 -0.80 -15.46
C ASP A 84 2.61 -0.35 -16.63
N LEU A 85 1.59 0.47 -16.35
CA LEU A 85 0.65 0.95 -17.37
C LEU A 85 1.05 2.30 -17.96
N THR A 86 1.38 3.28 -17.09
CA THR A 86 1.55 4.67 -17.49
C THR A 86 3.01 5.12 -17.57
N GLY A 87 3.95 4.34 -17.01
CA GLY A 87 5.37 4.71 -16.92
C GLY A 87 5.69 5.82 -15.90
N LEU A 88 4.68 6.44 -15.30
CA LEU A 88 4.85 7.46 -14.25
C LEU A 88 5.52 6.89 -13.00
N PRO A 89 6.31 7.70 -12.28
CA PRO A 89 7.02 7.23 -11.10
C PRO A 89 6.07 6.90 -9.94
N PHE A 90 6.45 5.93 -9.12
CA PHE A 90 5.78 5.71 -7.84
C PHE A 90 6.20 6.76 -6.82
N ASP A 91 5.25 7.18 -5.99
CA ASP A 91 5.50 7.98 -4.81
C ASP A 91 4.83 7.31 -3.60
N LEU A 92 5.66 6.92 -2.63
CA LEU A 92 5.22 6.26 -1.40
C LEU A 92 5.01 7.25 -0.24
N THR A 93 5.22 8.54 -0.46
CA THR A 93 5.07 9.55 0.58
C THR A 93 3.63 9.59 1.10
N PRO A 94 3.42 9.69 2.42
CA PRO A 94 2.10 9.93 2.98
C PRO A 94 1.56 11.28 2.49
N VAL A 95 0.27 11.32 2.15
CA VAL A 95 -0.44 12.53 1.74
C VAL A 95 -1.44 12.93 2.82
N GLU A 96 -1.64 14.23 3.02
CA GLU A 96 -2.52 14.75 4.08
C GLU A 96 -4.00 14.73 3.71
N ASN A 97 -4.32 15.04 2.44
CA ASN A 97 -5.69 15.29 1.99
C ASN A 97 -6.38 14.07 1.36
N ASN A 98 -5.69 12.93 1.24
CA ASN A 98 -6.25 11.72 0.63
C ASN A 98 -6.01 10.51 1.53
N HIS A 99 -6.98 9.59 1.54
CA HIS A 99 -6.82 8.31 2.25
C HIS A 99 -5.68 7.45 1.68
N VAL A 100 -5.34 7.64 0.40
CA VAL A 100 -4.25 6.93 -0.29
C VAL A 100 -3.53 7.92 -1.22
N ASN A 101 -2.19 7.88 -1.25
CA ASN A 101 -1.42 8.63 -2.24
C ASN A 101 -1.76 8.13 -3.66
N PRO A 102 -2.25 8.98 -4.58
CA PRO A 102 -2.63 8.55 -5.92
C PRO A 102 -1.48 7.92 -6.72
N TYR A 103 -0.23 8.30 -6.43
CA TYR A 103 1.00 7.78 -7.05
C TYR A 103 1.58 6.57 -6.31
N ALA A 104 0.96 6.10 -5.22
CA ALA A 104 1.41 4.89 -4.54
C ALA A 104 1.16 3.64 -5.41
N PRO A 105 2.00 2.60 -5.31
CA PRO A 105 1.81 1.35 -6.05
C PRO A 105 0.58 0.57 -5.56
N SER A 106 -0.11 -0.05 -6.51
CA SER A 106 -1.27 -0.93 -6.31
C SER A 106 -1.21 -2.12 -7.27
N LEU A 107 -1.78 -3.25 -6.87
CA LEU A 107 -1.99 -4.39 -7.76
C LEU A 107 -3.26 -4.20 -8.57
N ASP A 108 -3.16 -4.38 -9.88
CA ASP A 108 -4.26 -4.39 -10.83
C ASP A 108 -4.24 -5.71 -11.62
N ARG A 109 -5.43 -6.24 -11.92
CA ARG A 109 -5.59 -7.46 -12.72
C ARG A 109 -5.80 -7.08 -14.18
N ILE A 110 -4.99 -7.63 -15.08
CA ILE A 110 -5.04 -7.30 -16.51
C ILE A 110 -6.39 -7.72 -17.11
N ASP A 111 -6.81 -8.96 -16.83
CA ASP A 111 -8.18 -9.42 -17.03
C ASP A 111 -8.88 -9.52 -15.68
N SER A 112 -9.91 -8.69 -15.48
CA SER A 112 -10.69 -8.66 -14.25
C SER A 112 -11.62 -9.86 -14.10
N LYS A 113 -11.96 -10.55 -15.19
CA LYS A 113 -12.73 -11.81 -15.18
C LYS A 113 -11.89 -12.95 -14.63
N ASN A 114 -10.59 -12.98 -14.97
CA ASN A 114 -9.62 -13.83 -14.33
C ASN A 114 -9.32 -13.36 -12.88
N ARG A 115 -9.71 -14.17 -11.88
CA ARG A 115 -9.51 -13.82 -10.46
C ARG A 115 -8.12 -14.11 -9.92
N ASN A 116 -7.25 -14.70 -10.72
CA ASN A 116 -5.90 -15.06 -10.29
C ASN A 116 -4.98 -13.83 -10.23
N TYR A 117 -4.18 -13.78 -9.17
CA TYR A 117 -3.01 -12.91 -9.10
C TYR A 117 -1.78 -13.73 -9.50
N SER A 118 -1.51 -13.78 -10.81
CA SER A 118 -0.34 -14.42 -11.40
C SER A 118 0.57 -13.39 -12.09
N ILE A 119 1.78 -13.79 -12.49
CA ILE A 119 2.70 -12.91 -13.21
C ILE A 119 2.08 -12.45 -14.55
N GLU A 120 1.29 -13.31 -15.19
CA GLU A 120 0.65 -13.07 -16.49
C GLU A 120 -0.61 -12.20 -16.38
N ASN A 121 -1.29 -12.22 -15.23
CA ASN A 121 -2.56 -11.49 -15.03
C ASN A 121 -2.45 -10.32 -14.04
N THR A 122 -1.27 -10.01 -13.52
CA THR A 122 -1.09 -8.93 -12.54
C THR A 122 -0.07 -7.92 -13.02
N ARG A 123 -0.36 -6.64 -12.78
CA ARG A 123 0.59 -5.54 -12.96
C ARG A 123 0.60 -4.63 -11.73
N VAL A 124 1.70 -3.92 -11.53
CA VAL A 124 1.84 -2.92 -10.48
C VAL A 124 1.66 -1.54 -11.08
N VAL A 125 0.57 -0.86 -10.73
CA VAL A 125 0.17 0.43 -11.29
C VAL A 125 -0.03 1.47 -10.20
N LEU A 126 -0.19 2.75 -10.57
CA LEU A 126 -0.55 3.79 -9.61
C LEU A 126 -1.92 3.50 -8.96
N SER A 127 -2.09 3.90 -7.70
CA SER A 127 -3.34 3.71 -6.96
C SER A 127 -4.52 4.43 -7.63
N ALA A 128 -4.30 5.65 -8.16
CA ALA A 128 -5.32 6.37 -8.93
C ALA A 128 -5.68 5.66 -10.25
N VAL A 129 -4.67 5.11 -10.95
CA VAL A 129 -4.90 4.33 -12.17
C VAL A 129 -5.73 3.08 -11.86
N ASN A 130 -5.38 2.32 -10.82
CA ASN A 130 -6.17 1.16 -10.41
C ASN A 130 -7.60 1.55 -10.01
N ALA A 131 -7.79 2.66 -9.29
CA ALA A 131 -9.13 3.15 -8.95
C ALA A 131 -9.97 3.42 -10.21
N ALA A 132 -9.40 4.12 -11.19
CA ALA A 132 -10.07 4.39 -12.46
C ALA A 132 -10.39 3.10 -13.25
N LEU A 133 -9.46 2.14 -13.27
CA LEU A 133 -9.68 0.86 -13.96
C LEU A 133 -10.75 0.00 -13.28
N ASN A 134 -10.85 0.04 -11.95
CA ASN A 134 -11.90 -0.67 -11.23
C ASN A 134 -13.29 -0.09 -11.51
N GLU A 135 -13.39 1.23 -11.68
CA GLU A 135 -14.66 1.91 -11.94
C GLU A 135 -15.09 1.80 -13.41
N TRP A 136 -14.18 2.07 -14.35
CA TRP A 136 -14.52 2.27 -15.77
C TRP A 136 -13.91 1.26 -16.75
N GLY A 137 -12.97 0.43 -16.28
CA GLY A 137 -12.30 -0.57 -17.12
C GLY A 137 -11.25 0.02 -18.08
N ILE A 138 -10.34 -0.85 -18.55
CA ILE A 138 -9.20 -0.44 -19.38
C ILE A 138 -9.61 0.07 -20.76
N GLU A 139 -10.67 -0.47 -21.37
CA GLU A 139 -11.08 -0.07 -22.72
C GLU A 139 -11.59 1.38 -22.76
N THR A 140 -12.27 1.82 -21.69
CA THR A 140 -12.66 3.22 -21.49
C THR A 140 -11.46 4.12 -21.19
N MET A 141 -10.59 3.68 -20.28
CA MET A 141 -9.51 4.53 -19.77
C MET A 141 -8.31 4.65 -20.72
N ARG A 142 -8.05 3.64 -21.56
CA ARG A 142 -6.90 3.60 -22.47
C ARG A 142 -6.82 4.81 -23.42
N PRO A 143 -7.86 5.20 -24.18
CA PRO A 143 -7.78 6.39 -25.03
C PRO A 143 -7.57 7.67 -24.22
N ILE A 144 -8.18 7.79 -23.03
CA ILE A 144 -8.03 8.95 -22.14
C ILE A 144 -6.57 9.07 -21.67
N PHE A 145 -5.96 7.98 -21.22
CA PHE A 145 -4.55 8.01 -20.81
C PHE A 145 -3.61 8.36 -21.97
N LYS A 146 -3.93 7.93 -23.19
CA LYS A 146 -3.13 8.25 -24.38
C LYS A 146 -3.29 9.70 -24.86
N SER A 147 -4.45 10.32 -24.63
CA SER A 147 -4.71 11.68 -25.12
C SER A 147 -4.02 12.78 -24.30
N LEU A 148 -3.41 12.44 -23.16
CA LEU A 148 -2.90 13.42 -22.20
C LEU A 148 -1.50 13.97 -22.51
N GLY A 149 -0.76 13.42 -23.49
CA GLY A 149 0.48 14.00 -24.03
C GLY A 149 1.35 14.77 -23.01
N ASP A 150 1.81 15.96 -23.40
CA ASP A 150 2.48 16.93 -22.51
C ASP A 150 1.53 18.06 -22.06
N LEU A 151 0.24 17.76 -21.81
CA LEU A 151 -0.71 18.74 -21.24
C LEU A 151 -0.30 19.17 -19.83
#